data_AF-A0A1B6ILT3-F1
#
_entry.id   AF-A0A1B6ILT3-F1
#
_cell.length_a   1.000
_cell.length_b   1.000
_cell.length_c   1.000
_cell.angle_alpha   90.00
_cell.angle_beta   90.00
_cell.angle_gamma   90.00
#
_symmetry.space_group_name_H-M   'P 1'
#
loop_
_entity.id
_entity.type
_entity.pdbx_description
1 polymer ?
#
loop_
_entity_poly.entity_id
_entity_poly.type
_entity_poly.pdbx_seq_one_letter_code
_entity_poly.pdbx_strand_id
1 'polypeptide(L)'
;MHWSGVLFSVDATLCIFHFLKMSLFDECEVFPSMCFSTVPNQISTFIAYVAYMTHPSISAELAKNAIKYLDRENLMEILLNVAVCKAKEVLALEREKYARLVKVGYEAFIKKITLKIEALGEMCNEVNA
;
A
#
# COMPACT_ATOMS: atom_id res chain seq x y z
N MET A 1 -10.43 29.58 -12.82
CA MET A 1 -10.99 28.22 -12.94
C MET A 1 -10.25 27.51 -14.05
N HIS A 2 -9.99 26.22 -13.86
CA HIS A 2 -9.30 25.26 -14.73
C HIS A 2 -7.78 25.31 -14.81
N TRP A 3 -7.18 24.63 -13.81
CA TRP A 3 -5.95 23.86 -13.99
C TRP A 3 -6.34 22.52 -14.64
N SER A 4 -6.07 22.34 -15.93
CA SER A 4 -6.09 21.03 -16.59
C SER A 4 -4.69 20.41 -16.48
N GLY A 5 -4.40 19.84 -15.31
CA GLY A 5 -3.24 18.99 -15.10
C GLY A 5 -3.61 17.55 -15.44
N VAL A 6 -3.26 17.12 -16.66
CA VAL A 6 -3.27 15.71 -17.05
C VAL A 6 -2.18 15.00 -16.25
N LEU A 7 -2.55 14.47 -15.09
CA LEU A 7 -1.76 13.46 -14.39
C LEU A 7 -1.88 12.17 -15.19
N PHE A 8 -0.89 11.88 -16.03
CA PHE A 8 -0.64 10.54 -16.53
C PHE A 8 -0.40 9.62 -15.31
N SER A 9 -1.46 9.01 -14.79
CA SER A 9 -1.34 7.96 -13.79
C SER A 9 -0.78 6.73 -14.48
N VAL A 10 0.49 6.41 -14.22
CA VAL A 10 1.04 5.10 -14.55
C VAL A 10 0.16 4.07 -13.86
N ASP A 11 -0.49 3.20 -14.64
CA ASP A 11 -1.33 2.12 -14.13
C ASP A 11 -0.49 1.21 -13.23
N ALA A 12 -0.89 1.05 -11.97
CA ALA A 12 -0.16 0.23 -10.99
C ALA A 12 0.08 -1.21 -11.50
N THR A 13 -0.79 -1.67 -12.40
CA THR A 13 -0.69 -2.95 -13.09
C THR A 13 0.56 -3.04 -13.96
N LEU A 14 0.87 -1.99 -14.74
CA LEU A 14 2.09 -1.91 -15.56
C LEU A 14 3.36 -1.94 -14.72
N CYS A 15 3.35 -1.27 -13.57
CA CYS A 15 4.47 -1.31 -12.62
C CYS A 15 4.72 -2.72 -12.07
N ILE A 16 3.65 -3.48 -11.80
CA ILE A 16 3.73 -4.85 -11.29
C ILE A 16 4.26 -5.81 -12.37
N PHE A 17 3.81 -5.66 -13.61
CA PHE A 17 4.31 -6.48 -14.72
C PHE A 17 5.80 -6.20 -15.01
N HIS A 18 6.20 -4.93 -14.98
CA HIS A 18 7.61 -4.55 -15.08
C HIS A 18 8.44 -5.15 -13.93
N PHE A 19 7.91 -5.10 -12.70
CA PHE A 19 8.53 -5.70 -11.51
C PHE A 19 8.69 -7.22 -11.62
N LEU A 20 7.71 -7.91 -12.19
CA LEU A 20 7.74 -9.37 -12.39
C LEU A 20 8.58 -9.81 -13.61
N LYS A 21 9.20 -8.88 -14.35
CA LYS A 21 9.91 -9.14 -15.63
C LYS A 21 9.08 -9.94 -16.64
N MET A 22 7.76 -9.85 -16.56
CA MET A 22 6.90 -10.45 -17.56
C MET A 22 6.83 -9.49 -18.75
N SER A 23 7.23 -9.95 -19.92
CA SER A 23 7.09 -9.19 -21.16
C SER A 23 5.61 -8.95 -21.43
N LEU A 24 5.14 -7.74 -21.10
CA LEU A 24 3.87 -7.25 -21.59
C LEU A 24 4.05 -6.85 -23.04
N PHE A 25 3.16 -7.36 -23.87
CA PHE A 25 2.95 -6.97 -25.25
C PHE A 25 3.06 -5.45 -25.45
N ASP A 26 3.73 -5.05 -26.54
CA ASP A 26 4.08 -3.67 -26.93
C ASP A 26 2.90 -2.70 -27.13
N GLU A 27 1.64 -3.10 -26.92
CA GLU A 27 0.46 -2.30 -27.29
C GLU A 27 -0.74 -2.51 -26.34
N CYS A 28 -0.66 -2.08 -25.08
CA CYS A 28 -1.84 -2.07 -24.20
C CYS A 28 -2.01 -0.73 -23.49
N GLU A 29 -2.73 0.17 -24.17
CA GLU A 29 -3.31 1.37 -23.57
C GLU A 29 -4.47 0.96 -22.65
N VAL A 30 -4.30 1.25 -21.35
CA VAL A 30 -5.33 1.48 -20.32
C VAL A 30 -6.51 0.48 -20.31
N PHE A 31 -6.59 -0.39 -19.28
CA PHE A 31 -7.74 -1.27 -19.06
C PHE A 31 -8.69 -0.73 -17.96
N PRO A 32 -9.66 0.16 -18.24
CA PRO A 32 -10.79 0.32 -17.35
C PRO A 32 -11.83 -0.76 -17.68
N SER A 33 -12.13 -1.64 -16.73
CA SER A 33 -13.33 -2.50 -16.69
C SER A 33 -13.54 -3.55 -17.79
N MET A 34 -12.49 -4.21 -18.28
CA MET A 34 -12.65 -5.33 -19.22
C MET A 34 -12.97 -6.65 -18.47
N CYS A 35 -13.93 -7.45 -18.97
CA CYS A 35 -14.24 -8.76 -18.41
C CYS A 35 -13.01 -9.67 -18.47
N PHE A 36 -12.70 -10.38 -17.38
CA PHE A 36 -11.53 -11.27 -17.30
C PHE A 36 -11.50 -12.30 -18.44
N SER A 37 -12.67 -12.77 -18.90
CA SER A 37 -12.82 -13.72 -20.00
C SER A 37 -12.36 -13.21 -21.37
N THR A 38 -12.29 -11.89 -21.58
CA THR A 38 -11.92 -11.29 -22.87
C THR A 38 -10.46 -10.80 -22.91
N VAL A 39 -9.72 -10.94 -21.82
CA VAL A 39 -8.33 -10.49 -21.73
C VAL A 39 -7.41 -11.48 -22.48
N PRO A 40 -6.53 -11.02 -23.39
CA PRO A 40 -5.68 -11.90 -24.21
C PRO A 40 -4.77 -12.83 -23.40
N ASN A 41 -4.40 -12.42 -22.18
CA ASN A 41 -3.55 -13.20 -21.29
C ASN A 41 -4.11 -13.22 -19.86
N GLN A 42 -5.15 -14.03 -19.67
CA GLN A 42 -5.88 -14.19 -18.41
C GLN A 42 -4.96 -14.63 -17.26
N ILE A 43 -4.02 -15.55 -17.52
CA ILE A 43 -3.07 -16.05 -16.52
C ILE A 43 -2.16 -14.93 -16.02
N SER A 44 -1.58 -14.16 -16.93
CA SER A 44 -0.67 -13.06 -16.56
C SER A 44 -1.43 -11.93 -15.85
N THR A 45 -2.66 -11.66 -16.28
CA THR A 45 -3.55 -10.67 -15.64
C THR A 45 -3.96 -11.12 -14.24
N PHE A 46 -4.25 -12.41 -14.04
CA PHE A 46 -4.52 -12.97 -12.72
C PHE A 46 -3.30 -12.91 -11.81
N ILE A 47 -2.11 -13.24 -12.32
CA ILE A 47 -0.85 -13.14 -11.59
C ILE A 47 -0.60 -11.68 -11.18
N ALA A 48 -0.78 -10.71 -12.09
CA ALA A 48 -0.64 -9.30 -11.77
C ALA A 48 -1.70 -8.81 -10.76
N TYR A 49 -2.94 -9.29 -10.84
CA TYR A 49 -3.98 -8.99 -9.87
C TYR A 49 -3.65 -9.56 -8.48
N VAL A 50 -3.18 -10.80 -8.39
CA VAL A 50 -2.75 -11.42 -7.13
C VAL A 50 -1.49 -10.71 -6.58
N ALA A 51 -0.56 -10.34 -7.47
CA ALA A 51 0.63 -9.56 -7.10
C ALA A 51 0.28 -8.13 -6.66
N TYR A 52 -0.80 -7.54 -7.17
CA TYR A 52 -1.35 -6.27 -6.72
C TYR A 52 -1.99 -6.38 -5.33
N MET A 53 -2.73 -7.47 -5.10
CA MET A 53 -3.37 -7.75 -3.80
C MET A 53 -2.35 -8.09 -2.70
N THR A 54 -1.13 -8.45 -3.06
CA THR A 54 -0.04 -8.75 -2.12
C THR A 54 0.82 -7.51 -1.87
N HIS A 55 1.15 -7.27 -0.60
CA HIS A 55 1.97 -6.11 -0.23
C HIS A 55 3.34 -6.18 -0.95
N PRO A 56 3.82 -5.11 -1.64
CA PRO A 56 5.00 -5.19 -2.51
C PRO A 56 6.27 -5.73 -1.84
N SER A 57 6.45 -5.46 -0.53
CA SER A 57 7.58 -6.00 0.23
C SER A 57 7.55 -7.52 0.39
N ILE A 58 6.37 -8.14 0.41
CA ILE A 58 6.20 -9.60 0.45
C ILE A 58 6.60 -10.16 -0.92
N SER A 59 6.11 -9.56 -1.99
CA SER A 59 6.41 -9.98 -3.37
C SER A 59 7.91 -9.87 -3.69
N ALA A 60 8.58 -8.81 -3.23
CA ALA A 60 10.03 -8.66 -3.36
C ALA A 60 10.82 -9.72 -2.58
N GLU A 61 10.41 -10.01 -1.34
CA GLU A 61 11.06 -11.04 -0.53
C GLU A 61 10.85 -12.43 -1.14
N LEU A 62 9.64 -12.71 -1.64
CA LEU A 62 9.33 -13.94 -2.36
C LEU A 62 10.16 -14.10 -3.62
N ALA A 63 10.25 -13.08 -4.47
CA ALA A 63 11.04 -13.13 -5.70
C ALA A 63 12.53 -13.40 -5.41
N LYS A 64 13.08 -12.72 -4.40
CA LYS A 64 14.46 -12.93 -3.95
C LYS A 64 14.72 -14.37 -3.49
N ASN A 65 13.80 -14.93 -2.70
CA ASN A 65 13.94 -16.29 -2.20
C ASN A 65 13.62 -17.34 -3.29
N ALA A 66 12.76 -17.02 -4.25
CA ALA A 66 12.45 -17.90 -5.37
C ALA A 66 13.67 -18.14 -6.25
N ILE A 67 14.41 -17.07 -6.57
CA ILE A 67 15.67 -17.18 -7.32
C ILE A 67 16.72 -17.96 -6.53
N LYS A 68 16.79 -17.74 -5.21
CA LYS A 68 17.79 -18.38 -4.33
C LYS A 68 17.57 -19.89 -4.16
N TYR A 69 16.32 -20.35 -4.19
CA TYR A 69 15.95 -21.73 -3.89
C TYR A 69 15.32 -22.46 -5.09
N LEU A 70 15.52 -21.95 -6.32
CA LEU A 70 14.84 -22.44 -7.53
C LEU A 70 14.97 -23.95 -7.73
N ASP A 71 16.15 -24.51 -7.44
CA ASP A 71 16.47 -25.93 -7.65
C ASP A 71 16.03 -26.84 -6.49
N ARG A 72 15.32 -26.30 -5.49
CA ARG A 72 14.85 -27.07 -4.33
C ARG A 72 13.48 -27.68 -4.63
N GLU A 73 13.33 -28.98 -4.42
CA GLU A 73 12.05 -29.68 -4.56
C GLU A 73 10.96 -29.13 -3.62
N ASN A 74 11.35 -28.56 -2.47
CA ASN A 74 10.45 -27.93 -1.51
C ASN A 74 10.36 -26.40 -1.66
N LEU A 75 10.66 -25.85 -2.84
CA LEU A 75 10.61 -24.41 -3.13
C LEU A 75 9.30 -23.76 -2.68
N MET A 76 8.15 -24.39 -2.98
CA MET A 76 6.85 -23.82 -2.64
C MET A 76 6.64 -23.68 -1.12
N GLU A 77 7.05 -24.68 -0.34
CA GLU A 77 6.99 -24.63 1.12
C GLU A 77 7.89 -23.52 1.68
N ILE A 78 9.10 -23.39 1.14
CA ILE A 78 10.05 -22.32 1.51
C ILE A 78 9.41 -20.95 1.23
N LEU A 79 8.83 -20.76 0.05
CA LEU A 79 8.20 -19.49 -0.33
C LEU A 79 6.99 -19.16 0.54
N LEU A 80 6.12 -20.14 0.85
CA LEU A 80 5.00 -19.91 1.75
C LEU A 80 5.46 -19.50 3.15
N ASN A 81 6.50 -20.13 3.68
CA ASN A 81 7.08 -19.75 4.97
C ASN A 81 7.65 -18.31 4.93
N VAL A 82 8.37 -17.96 3.86
CA VAL A 82 8.88 -16.60 3.65
C VAL A 82 7.73 -15.59 3.58
N ALA A 83 6.65 -15.89 2.85
CA ALA A 83 5.48 -15.02 2.76
C ALA A 83 4.85 -14.79 4.12
N VAL A 84 4.64 -15.84 4.91
CA VAL A 84 4.04 -15.75 6.25
C VAL A 84 4.91 -14.91 7.19
N CYS A 85 6.21 -15.16 7.21
CA CYS A 85 7.15 -14.36 8.00
C CYS A 85 7.10 -12.89 7.59
N LYS A 86 7.17 -12.60 6.29
CA LYS A 86 7.17 -11.23 5.81
C LYS A 86 5.84 -10.51 6.04
N ALA A 87 4.72 -11.22 5.90
CA ALA A 87 3.39 -10.68 6.19
C ALA A 87 3.26 -10.31 7.67
N LYS A 88 3.82 -11.10 8.59
CA LYS A 88 3.83 -10.78 10.03
C LYS A 88 4.63 -9.52 10.33
N GLU A 89 5.79 -9.36 9.69
CA GLU A 89 6.61 -8.13 9.82
C GLU A 89 5.84 -6.89 9.32
N VAL A 90 5.22 -6.98 8.14
CA VAL A 90 4.42 -5.89 7.57
C VAL A 90 3.26 -5.54 8.48
N LEU A 91 2.53 -6.55 8.98
CA LEU A 91 1.42 -6.34 9.90
C LEU A 91 1.86 -5.65 11.20
N ALA A 92 3.03 -6.00 11.74
CA ALA A 92 3.58 -5.35 12.93
C ALA A 92 3.88 -3.86 12.67
N LEU A 93 4.51 -3.54 11.54
CA LEU A 93 4.81 -2.17 11.14
C LEU A 93 3.53 -1.34 10.93
N GLU A 94 2.52 -1.89 10.27
CA GLU A 94 1.25 -1.20 10.05
C GLU A 94 0.51 -0.94 11.37
N ARG A 95 0.56 -1.88 12.31
CA ARG A 95 0.01 -1.68 13.67
C ARG A 95 0.74 -0.56 14.42
N GLU A 96 2.06 -0.48 14.31
CA GLU A 96 2.84 0.59 14.93
C GLU A 96 2.50 1.96 14.34
N LYS A 97 2.42 2.06 12.99
CA LYS A 97 1.99 3.27 12.30
C LYS A 97 0.61 3.71 12.76
N TYR A 98 -0.34 2.78 12.84
CA TYR A 98 -1.69 3.06 13.32
C TYR A 98 -1.68 3.58 14.76
N ALA A 99 -0.96 2.90 15.67
CA ALA A 99 -0.84 3.34 17.07
C ALA A 99 -0.26 4.77 17.18
N ARG A 100 0.73 5.10 16.36
CA ARG A 100 1.29 6.45 16.30
C ARG A 100 0.27 7.48 15.82
N LEU A 101 -0.50 7.17 14.78
CA LEU A 101 -1.55 8.08 14.29
C LEU A 101 -2.62 8.34 15.36
N VAL A 102 -3.04 7.29 16.07
CA VAL A 102 -4.00 7.41 17.18
C VAL A 102 -3.45 8.33 18.27
N LYS A 103 -2.18 8.15 18.67
CA LYS A 103 -1.52 8.99 19.67
C LYS A 103 -1.48 10.46 19.24
N VAL A 104 -1.04 10.74 18.00
CA VAL A 104 -1.02 12.11 17.45
C VAL A 104 -2.43 12.71 17.43
N GLY A 105 -3.45 11.91 17.13
CA GLY A 105 -4.85 12.33 17.19
C GLY A 105 -5.26 12.80 18.60
N TYR A 106 -4.90 12.03 19.64
CA TYR A 106 -5.16 12.41 21.03
C TYR A 106 -4.40 13.67 21.45
N GLU A 107 -3.12 13.79 21.09
CA GLU A 107 -2.31 14.97 21.38
C GLU A 107 -2.92 16.24 20.77
N ALA A 108 -3.36 16.17 19.51
CA ALA A 108 -4.04 17.27 18.84
C ALA A 108 -5.37 17.64 19.53
N PHE A 109 -6.13 16.63 19.98
CA PHE A 109 -7.39 16.86 20.68
C PHE A 109 -7.19 17.51 22.05
N ILE A 110 -6.21 17.04 22.82
CA ILE A 110 -5.82 17.64 24.10
C ILE A 110 -5.42 19.10 23.89
N LYS A 111 -4.53 19.36 22.92
CA LYS A 111 -4.08 20.74 22.64
C LYS A 111 -5.25 21.65 22.27
N LYS A 112 -6.22 21.16 21.49
CA LYS A 112 -7.44 21.90 21.15
C LYS A 112 -8.27 22.25 22.38
N ILE A 113 -8.42 21.32 23.34
CA ILE A 113 -9.14 21.60 24.60
C ILE A 113 -8.37 22.61 25.44
N THR A 114 -7.05 22.44 25.58
CA THR A 114 -6.21 23.36 26.34
C THR A 114 -6.35 24.80 25.84
N LEU A 115 -6.28 25.02 24.52
CA LEU A 115 -6.47 26.34 23.93
C LEU A 115 -7.85 26.95 24.21
N LYS A 116 -8.90 26.11 24.25
CA LYS A 116 -10.26 26.57 24.62
C LYS A 116 -10.37 26.96 26.09
N ILE A 117 -9.71 26.21 26.98
CA ILE A 117 -9.68 26.53 28.41
C ILE A 117 -8.92 27.84 28.64
N GLU A 118 -7.77 28.02 28.00
CA GLU A 118 -6.97 29.24 28.06
C GLU A 118 -7.78 30.46 27.61
N ALA A 119 -8.44 30.37 26.45
CA ALA A 119 -9.30 31.45 25.93
C ALA A 119 -10.47 31.80 26.88
N LEU A 120 -11.11 30.79 27.48
CA LEU A 120 -12.15 31.04 28.48
C LEU A 120 -11.61 31.71 29.75
N GLY A 121 -10.40 31.33 30.18
CA GLY A 121 -9.72 31.95 31.31
C GLY A 121 -9.42 33.42 31.06
N GLU A 122 -8.92 33.76 29.88
CA GLU A 122 -8.69 35.14 29.45
C GLU A 122 -9.98 35.96 29.46
N MET A 123 -11.05 35.45 28.86
CA MET A 123 -12.36 36.11 28.85
C MET A 123 -12.92 36.34 30.27
N CYS A 124 -12.79 35.35 31.16
CA CYS A 124 -13.22 35.50 32.55
C CYS A 124 -12.42 36.58 33.29
N ASN A 125 -11.11 36.69 33.02
CA ASN A 125 -10.28 37.72 33.63
C ASN A 125 -10.64 39.12 33.12
N GLU A 126 -10.96 39.27 31.83
CA GLU A 126 -11.42 40.54 31.26
C GLU A 126 -12.76 41.01 31.85
N VAL A 127 -13.69 40.09 32.11
CA VAL A 127 -15.00 40.42 32.72
C VAL A 127 -14.87 40.81 34.20
N ASN A 128 -13.86 40.29 34.89
CA ASN A 128 -13.62 40.54 36.32
C ASN A 128 -12.66 41.72 36.59
N ALA A 129 -12.07 42.33 35.55
CA ALA A 129 -11.17 43.48 35.63
C ALA A 129 -11.95 44.82 35.54
#